data_AF-A0A845CGV1-F1
#
_entry.id   AF-A0A845CGV1-F1
#
_cell.length_a   1.000
_cell.length_b   1.000
_cell.length_c   1.000
_cell.angle_alpha   90.00
_cell.angle_beta   90.00
_cell.angle_gamma   90.00
#
_symmetry.space_group_name_H-M   'P 1'
#
loop_
_entity.id
_entity.type
_entity.pdbx_description
1 polymer ?
#
loop_
_entity_poly.entity_id
_entity_poly.type
_entity_poly.pdbx_seq_one_letter_code
_entity_poly.pdbx_strand_id
1 'polypeptide(L)'
;MPRPSGGFTRLQHAAIKVHDIEAAKDFYVNTLGFTISEIFEPGTVGDFPFGLCFMRCTELHHDMNLIFWPEGEGPAPPEERSFFSLQTGLHHIAFEVEDRAQLDEWASYLEEKEIEIFWGPSIHSPTHPEGDGFWGENHALYISDPSGNCIEIFCDMAVMDPYTNRVNEEWFRDRLSRDGHPRDAAAPPEAWKA
;
A
#
# COMPACT_ATOMS: atom_id res chain seq x y z
N MET A 1 -14.35 8.66 -23.62
CA MET A 1 -13.70 9.74 -22.86
C MET A 1 -12.24 9.81 -23.23
N PRO A 2 -11.65 11.02 -23.24
CA PRO A 2 -10.21 11.18 -23.32
C PRO A 2 -9.55 10.55 -22.09
N ARG A 3 -8.28 10.15 -22.23
CA ARG A 3 -7.44 9.79 -21.07
C ARG A 3 -7.43 10.96 -20.06
N PRO A 4 -7.40 10.68 -18.74
CA PRO A 4 -7.25 11.72 -17.72
C PRO A 4 -6.10 12.67 -18.07
N SER A 5 -6.33 13.96 -17.81
CA SER A 5 -5.42 15.02 -18.25
C SER A 5 -4.17 15.08 -17.38
N GLY A 6 -4.28 14.72 -16.11
CA GLY A 6 -3.15 14.47 -15.22
C GLY A 6 -2.63 13.04 -15.36
N GLY A 7 -1.32 12.92 -15.50
CA GLY A 7 -0.63 11.63 -15.52
C GLY A 7 -0.20 11.21 -14.12
N PHE A 8 0.44 10.06 -14.03
CA PHE A 8 1.07 9.60 -12.79
C PHE A 8 2.19 10.56 -12.37
N THR A 9 2.22 10.94 -11.10
CA THR A 9 3.21 11.86 -10.52
C THR A 9 4.51 11.14 -10.19
N ARG A 10 4.43 9.87 -9.77
CA ARG A 10 5.58 8.98 -9.53
C ARG A 10 5.18 7.51 -9.47
N LEU A 11 6.14 6.62 -9.69
CA LEU A 11 6.12 5.26 -9.14
C LEU A 11 6.47 5.39 -7.65
N GLN A 12 5.56 5.07 -6.74
CA GLN A 12 5.74 5.40 -5.33
C GLN A 12 6.21 4.22 -4.48
N HIS A 13 5.50 3.09 -4.50
CA HIS A 13 5.89 1.92 -3.72
C HIS A 13 5.84 0.62 -4.52
N ALA A 14 6.52 -0.38 -3.99
CA ALA A 14 6.47 -1.75 -4.48
C ALA A 14 6.18 -2.71 -3.33
N ALA A 15 5.25 -3.63 -3.55
CA ALA A 15 5.04 -4.75 -2.66
C ALA A 15 5.77 -5.98 -3.22
N ILE A 16 6.56 -6.64 -2.38
CA ILE A 16 7.35 -7.81 -2.76
C ILE A 16 7.03 -8.99 -1.86
N LYS A 17 7.14 -10.20 -2.41
CA LYS A 17 6.94 -11.44 -1.67
C LYS A 17 8.26 -11.86 -1.05
N VAL A 18 8.26 -12.19 0.24
CA VAL A 18 9.42 -12.71 0.97
C VAL A 18 9.09 -14.07 1.58
N HIS A 19 10.09 -14.94 1.67
CA HIS A 19 9.93 -16.30 2.18
C HIS A 19 10.19 -16.42 3.69
N ASP A 20 10.95 -15.49 4.26
CA ASP A 20 11.30 -15.41 5.67
C ASP A 20 11.23 -13.94 6.11
N ILE A 21 10.24 -13.62 6.94
CA ILE A 21 9.97 -12.26 7.39
C ILE A 21 11.03 -11.76 8.38
N GLU A 22 11.60 -12.63 9.22
CA GLU A 22 12.61 -12.21 10.20
C GLU A 22 13.94 -11.92 9.51
N ALA A 23 14.36 -12.77 8.56
CA ALA A 23 15.52 -12.48 7.72
C ALA A 23 15.33 -11.21 6.88
N ALA A 24 14.12 -10.98 6.35
CA ALA A 24 13.81 -9.78 5.59
C ALA A 24 13.83 -8.52 6.48
N LYS A 25 13.28 -8.57 7.69
CA LYS A 25 13.33 -7.46 8.65
C LYS A 25 14.75 -7.11 9.04
N ASP A 26 15.59 -8.11 9.34
CA ASP A 26 17.01 -7.86 9.65
C ASP A 26 17.74 -7.18 8.46
N PHE A 27 17.47 -7.64 7.24
CA PHE A 27 18.05 -7.03 6.05
C PHE A 27 17.52 -5.60 5.82
N TYR A 28 16.22 -5.41 5.70
CA TYR A 28 15.66 -4.10 5.32
C TYR A 28 15.78 -3.07 6.44
N VAL A 29 15.56 -3.45 7.70
CA VAL A 29 15.61 -2.53 8.84
C VAL A 29 17.04 -2.37 9.33
N ASN A 30 17.69 -3.46 9.78
CA ASN A 30 18.98 -3.34 10.47
C ASN A 30 20.14 -3.09 9.50
N THR A 31 20.08 -3.64 8.28
CA THR A 31 21.16 -3.46 7.28
C THR A 31 20.93 -2.25 6.38
N LEU A 32 19.71 -2.06 5.86
CA LEU A 32 19.41 -1.00 4.90
C LEU A 32 18.80 0.27 5.52
N GLY A 33 18.34 0.22 6.78
CA GLY A 33 17.86 1.40 7.50
C GLY A 33 16.41 1.81 7.23
N PHE A 34 15.57 0.90 6.71
CA PHE A 34 14.12 1.14 6.63
C PHE A 34 13.49 1.18 8.03
N THR A 35 12.37 1.88 8.15
CA THR A 35 11.54 1.87 9.37
C THR A 35 10.26 1.10 9.09
N ILE A 36 9.89 0.17 9.97
CA ILE A 36 8.57 -0.48 9.91
C ILE A 36 7.53 0.53 10.39
N SER A 37 6.57 0.81 9.52
CA SER A 37 5.39 1.57 9.87
C SER A 37 4.40 0.66 10.59
N GLU A 38 4.10 -0.50 10.01
CA GLU A 38 3.16 -1.47 10.56
C GLU A 38 3.47 -2.89 10.10
N ILE A 39 3.10 -3.89 10.90
CA ILE A 39 3.14 -5.31 10.50
C ILE A 39 1.91 -6.04 11.02
N PHE A 40 1.38 -6.92 10.18
CA PHE A 40 0.23 -7.77 10.44
C PHE A 40 0.58 -9.21 10.13
N GLU A 41 0.29 -10.10 11.08
CA GLU A 41 0.52 -11.52 10.93
C GLU A 41 -0.46 -12.14 9.91
N PRO A 42 -0.09 -13.26 9.27
CA PRO A 42 -0.98 -13.97 8.37
C PRO A 42 -2.34 -14.28 9.00
N GLY A 43 -3.43 -14.03 8.27
CA GLY A 43 -4.79 -14.27 8.73
C GLY A 43 -5.31 -13.29 9.78
N THR A 44 -4.60 -12.19 10.05
CA THR A 44 -5.07 -11.15 10.99
C THR A 44 -5.77 -9.96 10.32
N VAL A 45 -5.64 -9.86 8.98
CA VAL A 45 -6.20 -8.78 8.18
C VAL A 45 -7.09 -9.34 7.08
N GLY A 46 -8.37 -9.00 7.14
CA GLY A 46 -9.38 -9.54 6.21
C GLY A 46 -9.34 -11.07 6.14
N ASP A 47 -9.63 -11.62 4.96
CA ASP A 47 -9.53 -13.05 4.67
C ASP A 47 -8.18 -13.42 4.02
N PHE A 48 -7.13 -12.59 4.20
CA PHE A 48 -5.84 -12.84 3.55
C PHE A 48 -5.03 -13.95 4.23
N PRO A 49 -4.55 -14.96 3.48
CA PRO A 49 -3.75 -16.05 4.03
C PRO A 49 -2.28 -15.68 4.28
N PHE A 50 -1.91 -14.42 4.06
CA PHE A 50 -0.55 -13.90 4.16
C PHE A 50 -0.51 -12.69 5.10
N GLY A 51 0.66 -12.42 5.66
CA GLY A 51 0.97 -11.24 6.44
C GLY A 51 1.45 -10.09 5.57
N LEU A 52 1.41 -8.89 6.16
CA LEU A 52 1.76 -7.61 5.53
C LEU A 52 2.76 -6.88 6.42
N CYS A 53 3.86 -6.39 5.87
CA CYS A 53 4.83 -5.58 6.60
C CYS A 53 5.15 -4.32 5.82
N PHE A 54 4.57 -3.21 6.26
CA PHE A 54 4.71 -1.89 5.64
C PHE A 54 5.96 -1.20 6.17
N MET A 55 6.84 -0.80 5.26
CA MET A 55 8.11 -0.16 5.59
C MET A 55 8.30 1.13 4.80
N ARG A 56 8.93 2.11 5.43
CA ARG A 56 9.25 3.41 4.82
C ARG A 56 10.74 3.73 4.90
N CYS A 57 11.19 4.49 3.92
CA CYS A 57 12.46 5.21 3.91
C CYS A 57 12.25 6.72 3.71
N THR A 58 11.01 7.16 3.54
CA THR A 58 10.56 8.56 3.51
C THR A 58 9.67 8.87 4.72
N GLU A 59 9.03 10.03 4.70
CA GLU A 59 8.02 10.44 5.70
C GLU A 59 6.65 9.79 5.48
N LEU A 60 6.44 9.07 4.38
CA LEU A 60 5.15 8.47 4.04
C LEU A 60 4.95 7.13 4.76
N HIS A 61 3.70 6.68 4.86
CA HIS A 61 3.33 5.44 5.54
C HIS A 61 4.15 4.25 5.05
N HIS A 62 4.38 4.13 3.74
CA HIS A 62 5.29 3.12 3.22
C HIS A 62 5.84 3.50 1.86
N ASP A 63 7.04 3.02 1.59
CA ASP A 63 7.68 3.03 0.27
C ASP A 63 7.89 1.58 -0.23
N MET A 64 7.75 0.60 0.67
CA MET A 64 7.84 -0.82 0.36
C MET A 64 6.93 -1.64 1.29
N ASN A 65 6.32 -2.69 0.75
CA ASN A 65 5.53 -3.64 1.51
C ASN A 65 6.08 -5.06 1.34
N LEU A 66 6.25 -5.82 2.43
CA LEU A 66 6.61 -7.23 2.37
C LEU A 66 5.38 -8.09 2.60
N ILE A 67 5.14 -9.00 1.66
CA ILE A 67 4.11 -10.02 1.72
C ILE A 67 4.77 -11.33 2.14
N PHE A 68 4.30 -11.94 3.22
CA PHE A 68 4.90 -13.15 3.77
C PHE A 68 3.84 -14.15 4.22
N TRP A 69 4.20 -15.43 4.34
CA TRP A 69 3.28 -16.51 4.72
C TRP A 69 3.69 -17.11 6.05
N PRO A 70 2.82 -17.93 6.68
CA PRO A 70 3.24 -18.80 7.77
C PRO A 70 4.50 -19.58 7.40
N GLU A 71 5.32 -19.91 8.41
CA GLU A 71 6.60 -20.57 8.21
C GLU A 71 6.44 -21.86 7.37
N GLY A 72 7.16 -21.92 6.25
CA GLY A 72 7.13 -23.08 5.33
C GLY A 72 5.93 -23.14 4.37
N GLU A 73 4.97 -22.21 4.46
CA GLU A 73 3.80 -22.17 3.55
C GLU A 73 3.99 -21.21 2.37
N GLY A 74 4.98 -20.32 2.45
CA GLY A 74 5.31 -19.37 1.38
C GLY A 74 6.07 -20.00 0.21
N PRO A 75 6.13 -19.31 -0.94
CA PRO A 75 6.93 -19.75 -2.07
C PRO A 75 8.41 -19.80 -1.68
N ALA A 76 9.10 -20.88 -2.06
CA ALA A 76 10.54 -21.02 -1.83
C ALA A 76 11.32 -19.92 -2.59
N PRO A 77 12.42 -19.40 -2.02
CA PRO A 77 13.29 -18.48 -2.74
C PRO A 77 13.92 -19.19 -3.96
N PRO A 78 14.33 -18.42 -4.99
CA PRO A 78 15.11 -18.96 -6.10
C PRO A 78 16.37 -19.70 -5.61
N GLU A 79 16.72 -20.81 -6.25
CA GLU A 79 17.96 -21.55 -5.96
C GLU A 79 19.23 -20.71 -6.26
N GLU A 80 19.14 -19.74 -7.18
CA GLU A 80 20.23 -18.84 -7.57
C GLU A 80 19.78 -17.37 -7.66
N ARG A 81 20.73 -16.42 -7.54
CA ARG A 81 20.46 -14.98 -7.77
C ARG A 81 20.09 -14.73 -9.24
N SER A 82 19.03 -13.96 -9.46
CA SER A 82 17.92 -14.53 -10.20
C SER A 82 17.40 -13.66 -11.35
N PHE A 83 18.25 -12.95 -12.10
CA PHE A 83 17.80 -12.27 -13.33
C PHE A 83 17.14 -13.23 -14.34
N PHE A 84 17.40 -14.54 -14.22
CA PHE A 84 16.81 -15.61 -15.03
C PHE A 84 15.83 -16.50 -14.27
N SER A 85 15.58 -16.25 -12.97
CA SER A 85 14.60 -17.02 -12.21
C SER A 85 13.21 -16.57 -12.55
N LEU A 86 12.31 -17.54 -12.65
CA LEU A 86 10.88 -17.35 -12.84
C LEU A 86 10.10 -17.41 -11.52
N GLN A 87 10.76 -17.66 -10.38
CA GLN A 87 10.13 -17.88 -9.07
C GLN A 87 10.33 -16.68 -8.13
N THR A 88 9.22 -16.14 -7.62
CA THR A 88 9.03 -14.92 -6.79
C THR A 88 9.50 -13.60 -7.45
N GLY A 89 8.87 -12.46 -7.10
CA GLY A 89 9.47 -11.16 -7.50
C GLY A 89 8.64 -9.90 -7.31
N LEU A 90 7.31 -9.98 -7.31
CA LEU A 90 6.46 -8.80 -7.14
C LEU A 90 5.07 -9.23 -6.68
N HIS A 91 4.47 -8.45 -5.78
CA HIS A 91 3.05 -8.51 -5.48
C HIS A 91 2.32 -7.45 -6.29
N HIS A 92 2.68 -6.17 -6.14
CA HIS A 92 2.20 -5.07 -6.97
C HIS A 92 3.22 -3.92 -7.04
N ILE A 93 3.04 -3.03 -8.02
CA ILE A 93 3.64 -1.69 -8.05
C ILE A 93 2.56 -0.64 -8.01
N ALA A 94 2.85 0.51 -7.40
CA ALA A 94 1.87 1.58 -7.22
C ALA A 94 2.29 2.89 -7.87
N PHE A 95 1.37 3.49 -8.63
CA PHE A 95 1.53 4.80 -9.25
C PHE A 95 0.65 5.82 -8.55
N GLU A 96 1.25 6.94 -8.16
CA GLU A 96 0.53 8.02 -7.50
C GLU A 96 -0.09 8.97 -8.55
N VAL A 97 -1.30 9.43 -8.26
CA VAL A 97 -1.98 10.55 -8.93
C VAL A 97 -2.10 11.74 -7.99
N GLU A 98 -2.33 12.93 -8.54
CA GLU A 98 -2.27 14.19 -7.79
C GLU A 98 -3.24 14.24 -6.60
N ASP A 99 -4.48 13.82 -6.80
CA ASP A 99 -5.54 13.87 -5.80
C ASP A 99 -6.67 12.87 -6.12
N ARG A 100 -7.67 12.83 -5.22
CA ARG A 100 -8.85 11.98 -5.34
C ARG A 100 -9.65 12.25 -6.62
N ALA A 101 -9.77 13.50 -7.05
CA ALA A 101 -10.52 13.83 -8.26
C ALA A 101 -9.85 13.21 -9.50
N GLN A 102 -8.51 13.24 -9.54
CA GLN A 102 -7.74 12.57 -10.59
C GLN A 102 -7.86 11.04 -10.51
N LEU A 103 -7.91 10.46 -9.31
CA LEU A 103 -8.16 9.03 -9.13
C LEU A 103 -9.55 8.62 -9.66
N ASP A 104 -10.58 9.42 -9.38
CA ASP A 104 -11.95 9.20 -9.88
C ASP A 104 -12.03 9.31 -11.42
N GLU A 105 -11.27 10.24 -12.03
CA GLU A 105 -11.12 10.31 -13.48
C GLU A 105 -10.46 9.04 -14.05
N TRP A 106 -9.43 8.51 -13.40
CA TRP A 106 -8.79 7.26 -13.79
C TRP A 106 -9.74 6.07 -13.67
N ALA A 107 -10.49 5.94 -12.57
CA ALA A 107 -11.49 4.89 -12.40
C ALA A 107 -12.51 4.91 -13.55
N SER A 108 -13.11 6.08 -13.81
CA SER A 108 -14.09 6.28 -14.88
C SER A 108 -13.52 5.93 -16.27
N TYR A 109 -12.27 6.31 -16.52
CA TYR A 109 -11.59 6.02 -17.78
C TYR A 109 -11.31 4.52 -17.96
N LEU A 110 -10.87 3.82 -16.90
CA LEU A 110 -10.59 2.39 -16.93
C LEU A 110 -11.85 1.57 -17.20
N GLU A 111 -12.96 1.93 -16.54
CA GLU A 111 -14.27 1.30 -16.77
C GLU A 111 -14.73 1.44 -18.22
N GLU A 112 -14.62 2.64 -18.81
CA GLU A 112 -14.97 2.83 -20.23
C GLU A 112 -14.06 2.04 -21.18
N LYS A 113 -12.81 1.80 -20.78
CA LYS A 113 -11.88 0.95 -21.52
C LYS A 113 -12.09 -0.55 -21.29
N GLU A 114 -13.10 -0.92 -20.50
CA GLU A 114 -13.39 -2.29 -20.13
C GLU A 114 -12.16 -2.96 -19.46
N ILE A 115 -11.35 -2.16 -18.76
CA ILE A 115 -10.26 -2.65 -17.92
C ILE A 115 -10.85 -2.91 -16.54
N GLU A 116 -10.79 -4.16 -16.11
CA GLU A 116 -11.31 -4.59 -14.82
C GLU A 116 -10.53 -3.94 -13.67
N ILE A 117 -11.26 -3.21 -12.82
CA ILE A 117 -10.81 -2.83 -11.48
C ILE A 117 -11.25 -3.96 -10.55
N PHE A 118 -10.32 -4.84 -10.19
CA PHE A 118 -10.65 -6.02 -9.38
C PHE A 118 -10.70 -5.73 -7.88
N TRP A 119 -10.20 -4.57 -7.45
CA TRP A 119 -10.35 -4.07 -6.09
C TRP A 119 -10.34 -2.53 -6.09
N GLY A 120 -11.26 -1.93 -5.34
CA GLY A 120 -11.44 -0.49 -5.24
C GLY A 120 -12.43 0.06 -6.27
N PRO A 121 -12.60 1.38 -6.36
CA PRO A 121 -11.97 2.40 -5.51
C PRO A 121 -12.28 2.22 -4.02
N SER A 122 -11.26 2.31 -3.18
CA SER A 122 -11.33 2.11 -1.72
C SER A 122 -10.54 3.18 -0.98
N ILE A 123 -10.85 3.35 0.30
CA ILE A 123 -10.05 4.12 1.25
C ILE A 123 -9.39 3.13 2.20
N HIS A 124 -8.08 2.97 2.09
CA HIS A 124 -7.31 2.13 2.99
C HIS A 124 -7.14 2.81 4.34
N SER A 125 -8.11 2.65 5.23
CA SER A 125 -8.02 3.18 6.58
C SER A 125 -8.78 2.29 7.58
N PRO A 126 -8.23 2.03 8.78
CA PRO A 126 -8.95 1.32 9.82
C PRO A 126 -9.92 2.22 10.60
N THR A 127 -9.80 3.54 10.45
CA THR A 127 -10.52 4.51 11.29
C THR A 127 -11.37 5.49 10.49
N HIS A 128 -11.10 5.66 9.19
CA HIS A 128 -11.91 6.53 8.33
C HIS A 128 -13.39 6.09 8.32
N PRO A 129 -14.38 7.00 8.32
CA PRO A 129 -15.80 6.65 8.27
C PRO A 129 -16.21 5.78 7.07
N GLU A 130 -15.48 5.90 5.96
CA GLU A 130 -15.65 5.13 4.72
C GLU A 130 -14.46 4.18 4.45
N GLY A 131 -13.62 3.94 5.47
CA GLY A 131 -12.44 3.10 5.37
C GLY A 131 -12.79 1.62 5.23
N ASP A 132 -11.96 0.88 4.51
CA ASP A 132 -12.12 -0.55 4.27
C ASP A 132 -11.47 -1.44 5.33
N GLY A 133 -10.86 -0.86 6.37
CA GLY A 133 -10.17 -1.59 7.43
C GLY A 133 -8.68 -1.82 7.16
N PHE A 134 -8.17 -1.48 5.98
CA PHE A 134 -6.74 -1.57 5.64
C PHE A 134 -6.00 -0.30 6.05
N TRP A 135 -4.69 -0.22 5.79
CA TRP A 135 -3.81 0.83 6.30
C TRP A 135 -3.07 1.56 5.19
N GLY A 136 -2.53 2.74 5.52
CA GLY A 136 -1.89 3.64 4.56
C GLY A 136 -2.62 4.97 4.36
N GLU A 137 -3.89 5.04 4.79
CA GLU A 137 -4.81 6.18 4.68
C GLU A 137 -5.10 6.67 3.25
N ASN A 138 -4.56 5.97 2.25
CA ASN A 138 -4.64 6.31 0.84
C ASN A 138 -5.98 5.91 0.21
N HIS A 139 -6.37 6.63 -0.82
CA HIS A 139 -7.40 6.20 -1.76
C HIS A 139 -6.74 5.38 -2.85
N ALA A 140 -7.28 4.20 -3.18
CA ALA A 140 -6.63 3.27 -4.10
C ALA A 140 -7.63 2.49 -4.97
N LEU A 141 -7.16 2.09 -6.14
CA LEU A 141 -7.79 1.08 -6.99
C LEU A 141 -6.72 0.18 -7.60
N TYR A 142 -7.09 -1.06 -7.93
CA TYR A 142 -6.18 -2.08 -8.41
C TYR A 142 -6.67 -2.68 -9.73
N ILE A 143 -5.73 -2.77 -10.67
CA ILE A 143 -5.92 -3.35 -12.01
C ILE A 143 -4.80 -4.35 -12.31
N SER A 144 -5.00 -5.18 -13.34
CA SER A 144 -3.94 -6.02 -13.88
C SER A 144 -3.48 -5.52 -15.23
N ASP A 145 -2.17 -5.53 -15.47
CA ASP A 145 -1.64 -5.36 -16.82
C ASP A 145 -1.92 -6.61 -17.69
N PRO A 146 -1.65 -6.56 -19.02
CA PRO A 146 -1.88 -7.72 -19.90
C PRO A 146 -1.07 -8.98 -19.56
N SER A 147 -0.06 -8.88 -18.70
CA SER A 147 0.76 -10.00 -18.21
C SER A 147 0.34 -10.49 -16.81
N GLY A 148 -0.72 -9.89 -16.23
CA GLY A 148 -1.20 -10.22 -14.90
C GLY A 148 -0.39 -9.59 -13.76
N ASN A 149 0.46 -8.59 -14.04
CA ASN A 149 1.09 -7.81 -12.99
C ASN A 149 0.04 -6.91 -12.34
N CYS A 150 -0.03 -6.95 -11.01
CA CYS A 150 -0.91 -6.08 -10.25
C CYS A 150 -0.34 -4.66 -10.23
N ILE A 151 -1.20 -3.70 -10.56
CA ILE A 151 -0.93 -2.28 -10.54
C ILE A 151 -1.93 -1.61 -9.61
N GLU A 152 -1.41 -0.85 -8.65
CA GLU A 152 -2.20 0.08 -7.85
C GLU A 152 -2.12 1.48 -8.46
N ILE A 153 -3.24 2.19 -8.52
CA ILE A 153 -3.31 3.62 -8.75
C ILE A 153 -3.90 4.24 -7.50
N PHE A 154 -3.20 5.22 -6.91
CA PHE A 154 -3.59 5.75 -5.61
C PHE A 154 -3.26 7.24 -5.44
N CYS A 155 -3.81 7.86 -4.40
CA CYS A 155 -3.42 9.18 -3.91
C CYS A 155 -3.47 9.25 -2.37
N ASP A 156 -2.94 10.33 -1.79
CA ASP A 156 -3.05 10.63 -0.35
C ASP A 156 -2.42 9.57 0.59
N MET A 157 -1.21 9.07 0.30
CA MET A 157 -0.47 8.24 1.28
C MET A 157 -0.23 9.03 2.57
N ALA A 158 -0.50 8.40 3.72
CA ALA A 158 -0.36 9.06 5.03
C ALA A 158 1.06 9.56 5.26
N VAL A 159 1.18 10.77 5.81
CA VAL A 159 2.45 11.24 6.39
C VAL A 159 2.56 10.69 7.81
N MET A 160 3.73 10.18 8.17
CA MET A 160 4.03 9.63 9.49
C MET A 160 4.73 10.67 10.37
N ASP A 161 4.38 10.67 11.66
CA ASP A 161 5.13 11.39 12.67
C ASP A 161 6.46 10.65 12.97
N PRO A 162 7.62 11.31 12.80
CA PRO A 162 8.92 10.64 12.87
C PRO A 162 9.35 10.24 14.29
N TYR A 163 8.67 10.74 15.33
CA TYR A 163 9.01 10.47 16.72
C TYR A 163 8.12 9.43 17.37
N THR A 164 6.87 9.32 16.91
CA THR A 164 5.85 8.47 17.51
C THR A 164 5.49 7.25 16.66
N ASN A 165 5.95 7.20 15.40
CA ASN A 165 5.59 6.16 14.43
C ASN A 165 4.07 6.04 14.19
N ARG A 166 3.35 7.15 14.34
CA ARG A 166 1.91 7.26 14.09
C ARG A 166 1.65 8.02 12.80
N VAL A 167 0.48 7.84 12.21
CA VAL A 167 -0.01 8.79 11.21
C VAL A 167 -0.01 10.20 11.83
N ASN A 168 0.55 11.16 11.10
CA ASN A 168 0.61 12.56 11.50
C ASN A 168 -0.82 13.09 11.70
N GLU A 169 -1.10 13.57 12.91
CA GLU A 169 -2.46 13.95 13.27
C GLU A 169 -2.97 15.11 12.40
N GLU A 170 -2.18 16.16 12.19
CA GLU A 170 -2.62 17.30 11.37
C GLU A 170 -2.97 16.88 9.94
N TRP A 171 -2.10 16.08 9.31
CA TRP A 171 -2.34 15.50 7.99
C TRP A 171 -3.64 14.70 7.95
N PHE A 172 -3.88 13.83 8.94
CA PHE A 172 -5.08 13.00 9.02
C PHE A 172 -6.36 13.85 9.15
N ARG A 173 -6.32 14.87 10.02
CA ARG A 173 -7.43 15.82 10.20
C ARG A 173 -7.73 16.57 8.91
N ASP A 174 -6.70 16.99 8.18
CA ASP A 174 -6.85 17.68 6.90
C ASP A 174 -7.41 16.75 5.83
N ARG A 175 -6.96 15.49 5.79
CA ARG A 175 -7.48 14.46 4.88
C ARG A 175 -8.96 14.17 5.11
N LEU A 176 -9.44 14.10 6.36
CA LEU A 176 -10.88 14.01 6.65
C LEU A 176 -11.66 15.18 6.05
N SER A 177 -11.13 16.40 6.19
CA SER A 177 -11.76 17.59 5.62
C SER A 177 -11.76 17.58 4.08
N ARG A 178 -10.68 17.11 3.44
CA ARG A 178 -10.61 16.95 1.97
C ARG A 178 -11.68 15.98 1.46
N ASP A 179 -11.95 14.93 2.23
CA ASP A 179 -12.98 13.93 1.91
C ASP A 179 -14.40 14.32 2.36
N GLY A 180 -14.60 15.55 2.83
CA GLY A 180 -15.93 16.07 3.16
C GLY A 180 -16.44 15.67 4.54
N HIS A 181 -15.59 15.12 5.42
CA HIS A 181 -15.93 14.81 6.80
C HIS A 181 -15.47 15.90 7.78
N PRO A 182 -16.14 16.06 8.94
CA PRO A 182 -15.62 16.86 10.03
C PRO A 182 -14.20 16.41 10.43
N ARG A 183 -13.32 17.35 10.77
CA ARG A 183 -11.92 17.05 11.15
C ARG A 183 -11.83 16.10 12.37
N ASP A 184 -12.85 16.05 13.20
CA ASP A 184 -12.94 15.22 14.40
C ASP A 184 -13.78 13.95 14.21
N ALA A 185 -14.18 13.61 12.98
CA ALA A 185 -15.05 12.47 12.69
C ALA A 185 -14.43 11.10 13.05
N ALA A 186 -13.10 11.00 13.06
CA ALA A 186 -12.34 9.81 13.46
C ALA A 186 -11.04 10.22 14.15
N ALA A 187 -10.37 9.33 14.88
CA ALA A 187 -9.01 9.56 15.37
C ALA A 187 -8.00 8.90 14.43
N PRO A 188 -6.76 9.43 14.30
CA PRO A 188 -5.71 8.73 13.58
C PRO A 188 -5.51 7.31 14.14
N PRO A 189 -5.12 6.33 13.30
CA PRO A 189 -4.88 4.97 13.75
C PRO A 189 -3.90 4.90 14.92
N GLU A 190 -4.01 3.82 15.70
CA GLU A 190 -3.03 3.54 16.75
C GLU A 190 -1.65 3.30 16.12
N ALA A 191 -0.60 3.70 16.83
CA ALA A 191 0.75 3.35 16.42
C ALA A 191 0.91 1.83 16.44
N TRP A 192 1.53 1.26 15.42
CA TRP A 192 2.11 -0.06 15.56
C TRP A 192 3.13 -0.06 16.70
N LYS A 193 3.02 -1.05 17.58
CA LYS A 193 3.94 -1.28 18.68
C LYS A 193 4.68 -2.59 18.40
N ALA A 194 6.00 -2.48 18.23
CA ALA A 194 6.92 -3.60 18.10
C ALA A 194 6.90 -4.50 19.35
#